data_AF-A0A7X6ZI16-F1
#
_entry.id   AF-A0A7X6ZI16-F1
#
_cell.length_a   1.000
_cell.length_b   1.000
_cell.length_c   1.000
_cell.angle_alpha   90.00
_cell.angle_beta   90.00
_cell.angle_gamma   90.00
#
_symmetry.space_group_name_H-M   'P 1'
#
loop_
_entity.id
_entity.type
_entity.pdbx_description
1 polymer ?
#
loop_
_entity_poly.entity_id
_entity_poly.type
_entity_poly.pdbx_seq_one_letter_code
_entity_poly.pdbx_strand_id
1 'polypeptide(L)' 'MIILSHDALVYDDLAYLKNRPVFSHLLENGARVNTLRSIYPTVTYPVHTSIITGVYPNRHGVIDNEVLEIGALS' A
#
# COMPACT_ATOMS: atom_id res chain seq x y z
N MET A 1 -11.72 9.91 -11.84
CA MET A 1 -11.31 8.73 -11.05
C MET A 1 -10.70 9.23 -9.75
N ILE A 2 -11.07 8.64 -8.61
CA ILE A 2 -10.51 8.99 -7.29
C ILE A 2 -9.85 7.73 -6.74
N ILE A 3 -8.64 7.85 -6.21
CA ILE A 3 -7.90 6.76 -5.54
C ILE A 3 -7.78 7.11 -4.07
N LEU A 4 -8.27 6.22 -3.19
CA LEU A 4 -8.08 6.31 -1.74
C LEU A 4 -7.09 5.23 -1.32
N SER A 5 -5.96 5.64 -0.74
CA SER A 5 -4.93 4.72 -0.24
C SER A 5 -4.89 4.76 1.29
N HIS A 6 -5.02 3.59 1.92
CA HIS A 6 -4.84 3.43 3.36
C HIS A 6 -3.54 2.68 3.61
N ASP A 7 -2.58 3.32 4.28
CA ASP A 7 -1.30 2.67 4.58
C ASP A 7 -1.48 1.57 5.63
N ALA A 8 -0.63 0.55 5.56
CA ALA A 8 -0.56 -0.60 6.47
C ALA A 8 -1.86 -1.39 6.67
N LEU A 9 -2.82 -1.30 5.74
CA LEU A 9 -4.06 -2.07 5.82
C LEU A 9 -3.83 -3.53 5.44
N VAL A 10 -3.99 -4.45 6.39
CA VAL A 10 -3.82 -5.90 6.17
C VAL A 10 -5.17 -6.63 6.15
N TYR A 11 -5.15 -7.89 5.71
CA TYR A 11 -6.37 -8.69 5.58
C TYR A 11 -7.14 -8.83 6.90
N ASP A 12 -6.43 -8.96 8.02
CA ASP A 12 -7.02 -9.18 9.34
C ASP A 12 -7.84 -7.96 9.82
N ASP A 13 -7.48 -6.75 9.36
CA ASP A 13 -8.22 -5.52 9.68
C ASP A 13 -9.63 -5.51 9.09
N LEU A 14 -9.89 -6.33 8.05
CA LEU A 14 -11.22 -6.39 7.42
C LEU A 14 -12.30 -6.88 8.39
N ALA A 15 -11.96 -7.72 9.38
CA ALA A 15 -12.92 -8.14 10.39
C ALA A 15 -13.44 -6.94 11.21
N TYR A 16 -12.55 -5.98 11.51
CA TYR A 16 -12.90 -4.75 12.18
C TYR A 16 -13.63 -3.76 11.26
N LEU A 17 -13.14 -3.57 10.03
CA LEU A 17 -13.68 -2.59 9.08
C LEU A 17 -15.08 -2.92 8.58
N LYS A 18 -15.44 -4.21 8.47
CA LYS A 18 -16.79 -4.64 8.10
C LYS A 18 -17.89 -4.08 9.01
N ASN A 19 -17.57 -3.76 10.27
CA ASN A 19 -18.53 -3.20 11.22
C ASN A 19 -18.62 -1.66 11.16
N ARG A 20 -17.92 -1.00 10.22
CA ARG A 20 -17.95 0.46 10.06
C ARG A 20 -18.88 0.82 8.90
N PRO A 21 -19.83 1.76 9.08
CA PRO A 21 -20.93 1.97 8.14
C PRO A 21 -20.46 2.29 6.71
N VAL A 22 -19.41 3.09 6.55
CA VAL A 22 -18.84 3.43 5.23
C VAL A 22 -18.15 2.22 4.60
N PHE A 23 -17.30 1.51 5.36
CA PHE A 23 -16.57 0.35 4.83
C PHE A 23 -17.47 -0.85 4.56
N SER A 24 -18.49 -1.12 5.38
CA SER A 24 -19.49 -2.17 5.12
C SER A 24 -20.17 -1.96 3.77
N HIS A 25 -20.63 -0.73 3.52
CA HIS A 25 -21.28 -0.38 2.25
C HIS A 25 -20.34 -0.61 1.06
N LEU A 26 -19.07 -0.20 1.16
CA LEU A 26 -18.06 -0.41 0.11
C LEU A 26 -17.74 -1.89 -0.12
N LEU A 27 -17.67 -2.68 0.95
CA LEU A 27 -17.36 -4.12 0.88
C LEU A 27 -18.51 -4.96 0.33
N GLU A 28 -19.76 -4.54 0.55
CA GLU A 28 -20.98 -5.22 0.08
C GLU A 28 -21.36 -4.85 -1.35
N ASN A 29 -21.17 -3.57 -1.73
CA ASN A 29 -21.65 -3.03 -3.02
C ASN A 29 -20.51 -2.83 -4.04
N GLY A 30 -19.27 -3.11 -3.65
CA GLY A 30 -18.09 -2.99 -4.51
C GLY A 30 -17.46 -4.33 -4.91
N ALA A 31 -16.48 -4.28 -5.79
CA ALA A 31 -15.60 -5.41 -6.09
C ALA A 31 -14.40 -5.41 -5.14
N ARG A 32 -14.04 -6.58 -4.61
CA ARG A 32 -12.91 -6.74 -3.68
C ARG A 32 -12.05 -7.95 -4.01
N VAL A 33 -10.78 -7.88 -3.65
CA VAL A 33 -9.82 -8.98 -3.69
C VAL A 33 -9.51 -9.39 -2.25
N ASN A 34 -9.52 -10.69 -1.95
CA ASN A 34 -9.27 -11.18 -0.58
C ASN A 34 -7.79 -11.09 -0.20
N THR A 35 -6.88 -11.34 -1.14
CA THR A 35 -5.44 -11.35 -0.87
C THR A 35 -4.69 -10.65 -1.99
N LEU A 36 -3.78 -9.75 -1.64
CA LEU A 36 -2.88 -9.06 -2.55
C LEU A 36 -1.46 -9.60 -2.32
N ARG A 37 -0.70 -9.82 -3.41
CA ARG A 37 0.75 -9.95 -3.32
C ARG A 37 1.38 -8.57 -3.50
N SER A 38 2.04 -8.07 -2.48
CA SER A 38 2.79 -6.82 -2.58
C SER A 38 4.11 -6.98 -3.33
N ILE A 39 4.76 -5.86 -3.60
CA ILE A 39 6.13 -5.77 -4.09
C ILE A 39 7.13 -5.96 -2.95
N TYR A 40 8.40 -6.24 -3.29
CA TYR A 40 9.50 -6.23 -2.33
C TYR A 40 10.42 -5.03 -2.63
N PRO A 41 10.84 -4.26 -1.61
CA PRO A 41 10.46 -4.37 -0.19
C PRO A 41 9.04 -3.86 0.09
N THR A 42 8.35 -4.47 1.05
CA THR A 42 6.97 -4.11 1.45
C THR A 42 6.99 -2.91 2.42
N VAL A 43 7.50 -1.78 1.96
CA VAL A 43 7.55 -0.51 2.70
C VAL A 43 6.82 0.59 1.95
N THR A 44 6.37 1.63 2.68
CA THR A 44 5.40 2.62 2.22
C THR A 44 5.76 3.27 0.88
N TYR A 45 6.93 3.89 0.74
CA TYR A 45 7.28 4.63 -0.49
C TYR A 45 7.44 3.73 -1.72
N PRO A 46 8.16 2.59 -1.67
CA PRO A 46 8.22 1.64 -2.77
C PRO A 46 6.84 1.10 -3.17
N VAL A 47 5.98 0.71 -2.21
CA VAL A 47 4.65 0.15 -2.49
C VAL A 47 3.76 1.18 -3.18
N HIS A 48 3.67 2.39 -2.63
CA HIS A 48 2.82 3.45 -3.20
C HIS A 48 3.31 3.89 -4.58
N THR A 49 4.63 3.94 -4.78
CA THR A 49 5.21 4.27 -6.10
C THR A 49 4.92 3.18 -7.13
N SER A 50 5.02 1.90 -6.75
CA SER A 50 4.65 0.78 -7.62
C SER A 50 3.17 0.80 -8.01
N ILE A 51 2.26 1.17 -7.10
CA ILE A 51 0.81 1.30 -7.40
C ILE A 51 0.55 2.36 -8.47
N ILE A 52 1.23 3.52 -8.38
CA ILE A 52 1.02 4.64 -9.31
C ILE A 52 1.69 4.40 -10.66
N THR A 53 2.91 3.85 -10.66
CA THR A 53 3.73 3.72 -11.88
C THR A 53 3.49 2.42 -12.63
N GLY A 54 2.96 1.39 -11.98
CA GLY A 54 2.73 0.07 -12.58
C GLY A 54 4.01 -0.74 -12.85
N VAL A 55 5.15 -0.31 -12.31
CA VAL A 55 6.44 -1.02 -12.43
C VAL A 55 7.04 -1.31 -11.05
N TYR A 56 8.03 -2.19 -10.99
CA TYR A 56 8.70 -2.58 -9.74
C TYR A 56 9.77 -1.56 -9.30
N PRO A 57 10.23 -1.62 -8.03
CA PRO A 57 11.26 -0.73 -7.49
C PRO A 57 12.53 -0.60 -8.31
N ASN A 58 12.99 -1.69 -8.91
CA ASN A 58 14.16 -1.68 -9.78
C ASN A 58 13.99 -0.85 -11.07
N ARG A 59 12.76 -0.50 -11.45
CA ARG A 59 12.45 0.34 -12.62
C ARG A 59 12.12 1.77 -12.24
N HIS A 60 11.37 2.01 -11.16
CA HIS A 60 11.02 3.37 -10.72
C HIS A 60 12.05 4.02 -9.78
N GLY A 61 13.01 3.26 -9.24
CA GLY A 61 14.14 3.78 -8.45
C GLY A 61 13.86 4.04 -6.97
N VAL A 62 12.59 4.16 -6.57
CA VAL A 62 12.20 4.24 -5.14
C VAL A 62 12.28 2.84 -4.49
N ILE A 63 13.38 2.57 -3.79
CA ILE A 63 13.67 1.24 -3.20
C ILE A 63 13.55 1.18 -1.68
N ASP A 64 13.49 2.31 -0.99
CA ASP A 64 13.39 2.40 0.47
C ASP A 64 12.58 3.66 0.88
N ASN A 65 12.19 3.73 2.14
CA ASN A 65 11.58 4.91 2.75
C ASN A 65 12.61 5.98 3.11
N GLU A 66 13.84 5.56 3.39
CA GLU A 66 14.94 6.44 3.76
C GLU A 66 15.96 6.57 2.63
N VAL A 67 16.61 7.73 2.55
CA VAL A 67 17.73 7.92 1.63
C VAL A 67 19.00 7.49 2.35
N LEU A 68 19.68 6.47 1.83
CA LEU A 68 20.96 6.06 2.34
C LEU A 68 22.03 7.11 2.00
N GLU A 69 22.42 7.91 2.99
CA GLU A 69 23.58 8.80 2.89
C GLU A 69 24.76 8.22 3.66
N ILE A 70 25.72 7.65 2.94
CA ILE A 70 26.94 7.09 3.55
C ILE A 70 27.81 8.26 4.03
N GLY A 71 27.93 8.41 5.35
CA GLY A 71 28.70 9.48 6.00
C GLY A 71 27.87 10.54 6.73
N ALA A 72 26.54 10.41 6.76
CA ALA A 72 25.63 11.35 7.44
C ALA A 72 25.44 11.07 8.94
N LEU A 73 26.32 10.29 9.57
CA LEU A 73 26.45 10.28 11.03
C LEU A 73 27.38 11.43 11.43
N SER A 74 26.78 12.60 11.69
CA SER A 74 27.42 13.67 12.48
C SER A 74 27.21 13.44 13.96
#